data_AF-A0A8C9EKU2-F1
#
_entry.id   AF-A0A8C9EKU2-F1
#
_cell.length_a   1.000
_cell.length_b   1.000
_cell.length_c   1.000
_cell.angle_alpha   90.00
_cell.angle_beta   90.00
_cell.angle_gamma   90.00
#
_symmetry.space_group_name_H-M   'P 1'
#
loop_
_entity.id
_entity.type
_entity.pdbx_description
1 polymer ?
#
loop_
_entity_poly.entity_id
_entity_poly.type
_entity_poly.pdbx_seq_one_letter_code
_entity_poly.pdbx_strand_id
1 'polypeptide(L)'
;MEGKHGPAPGPQGDEPVIVGMPETRDQYPNKFIQRDDTDRFYILNTLFNLPETYLLACLVDFFTNCDRYTSCETGFKDGDLFMSFRSMFQDVRDAVDWVHYKGSLKEKTLENLEKYVVKDGKLPLLLSRMNEVGKVFLVTNSDYKYTDKIMTYLFDFPHGPKPGSAHRPWQSYFDLILVDARKPLFFGEGTVLRQVDTVTGKLKIGTYTGPLQHGIVYSGGSSDTVCDLLGAKGKDILYIGDHIFGDILKSKKRQGWRTFLVIPELAQELHVWTDKSALFEELQSLDIFLAELYKHLDSSSNERPDISSIQRRIKKVTHDMDMCYGMMGSLFRSGSRQTLFASQVMRYADLYAASFINLLYYPFSYLFRAAHVLMPHESTVEHTHVDINEKESPMATRNRTSVDFKDSDYKRHQLTRSISEIKPPNLFPQAPQEITHCHDEDDDEEEEEEEEEEEEEEE
;
A
#
# COMPACT_ATOMS: atom_id res chain seq x y z
N MET A 1 -14.25 -36.38 -55.25
CA MET A 1 -14.92 -35.51 -54.26
C MET A 1 -14.22 -35.74 -52.93
N GLU A 2 -13.15 -34.99 -52.69
CA GLU A 2 -12.46 -34.98 -51.40
C GLU A 2 -13.12 -33.91 -50.53
N GLY A 3 -13.81 -34.34 -49.48
CA GLY A 3 -14.41 -33.45 -48.49
C GLY A 3 -13.39 -33.04 -47.44
N LYS A 4 -13.00 -31.77 -47.45
CA LYS A 4 -12.26 -31.12 -46.35
C LYS A 4 -13.23 -30.91 -45.18
N HIS A 5 -12.99 -31.57 -44.05
CA HIS A 5 -13.56 -31.16 -42.77
C HIS A 5 -12.55 -30.24 -42.06
N GLY A 6 -12.92 -28.98 -41.89
CA GLY A 6 -12.20 -28.03 -41.03
C GLY A 6 -12.43 -28.35 -39.54
N PRO A 7 -11.56 -27.86 -38.65
CA PRO A 7 -11.71 -28.08 -37.22
C PRO A 7 -12.91 -27.31 -36.68
N ALA A 8 -13.70 -27.97 -35.83
CA ALA A 8 -14.78 -27.35 -35.08
C ALA A 8 -14.22 -26.25 -34.15
N PRO A 9 -14.95 -25.14 -33.93
CA PRO A 9 -14.56 -24.16 -32.94
C PRO A 9 -14.61 -24.80 -31.55
N GLY A 10 -13.54 -24.65 -30.78
CA GLY A 10 -13.50 -25.02 -29.37
C GLY A 10 -14.49 -24.16 -28.55
N PRO A 11 -14.87 -24.61 -27.35
CA PRO A 11 -15.77 -23.84 -26.50
C PRO A 11 -15.12 -22.48 -26.20
N GLN A 12 -15.87 -21.40 -26.45
CA GLN A 12 -15.57 -20.09 -25.92
C GLN A 12 -15.53 -20.25 -24.39
N GLY A 13 -14.36 -19.99 -23.80
CA GLY A 13 -14.27 -19.90 -22.34
C GLY A 13 -15.10 -18.71 -21.89
N ASP A 14 -16.00 -18.94 -20.95
CA ASP A 14 -16.72 -17.87 -20.28
C ASP A 14 -15.70 -16.86 -19.73
N GLU A 15 -15.91 -15.58 -20.05
CA GLU A 15 -15.15 -14.50 -19.44
C GLU A 15 -15.38 -14.53 -17.92
N PRO A 16 -14.35 -14.30 -17.09
CA PRO A 16 -14.52 -14.30 -15.65
C PRO A 16 -15.57 -13.26 -15.25
N VAL A 17 -16.61 -13.71 -14.53
CA VAL A 17 -17.66 -12.84 -14.01
C VAL A 17 -17.05 -11.90 -12.96
N ILE A 18 -16.76 -10.67 -13.37
CA ILE A 18 -16.48 -9.57 -12.46
C ILE A 18 -17.84 -8.97 -12.08
N VAL A 19 -18.20 -9.08 -10.81
CA VAL A 19 -19.47 -8.60 -10.26
C VAL A 19 -19.66 -7.11 -10.60
N GLY A 20 -20.78 -6.79 -11.24
CA GLY A 20 -21.10 -5.42 -11.67
C GLY A 20 -21.41 -4.51 -10.48
N MET A 21 -21.34 -3.18 -10.67
CA MET A 21 -21.60 -2.23 -9.57
C MET A 21 -22.98 -2.39 -8.88
N PRO A 22 -24.10 -2.64 -9.59
CA PRO A 22 -25.40 -2.86 -8.95
C PRO A 22 -25.39 -4.07 -8.01
N GLU A 23 -24.86 -5.20 -8.48
CA GLU A 23 -24.74 -6.46 -7.73
C GLU A 23 -23.85 -6.35 -6.48
N THR A 24 -22.92 -5.38 -6.43
CA THR A 24 -22.11 -5.15 -5.23
C THR A 24 -22.86 -4.47 -4.09
N ARG A 25 -23.93 -3.69 -4.37
CA ARG A 25 -24.68 -2.97 -3.33
C ARG A 25 -25.46 -3.91 -2.41
N ASP A 26 -25.91 -5.05 -2.93
CA ASP A 26 -26.59 -6.09 -2.13
C ASP A 26 -25.76 -6.54 -0.92
N GLN A 27 -24.45 -6.74 -1.12
CA GLN A 27 -23.53 -7.20 -0.07
C GLN A 27 -22.80 -6.05 0.62
N TYR A 28 -22.63 -4.91 -0.07
CA TYR A 28 -21.94 -3.72 0.40
C TYR A 28 -22.77 -2.46 0.11
N PRO A 29 -23.84 -2.20 0.90
CA PRO A 29 -24.79 -1.13 0.60
C PRO A 29 -24.18 0.24 0.43
N ASN A 30 -23.09 0.52 1.16
CA ASN A 30 -22.37 1.80 1.09
C ASN A 30 -21.05 1.71 0.31
N LYS A 31 -20.87 0.68 -0.54
CA LYS A 31 -19.62 0.39 -1.28
C LYS A 31 -18.36 0.48 -0.39
N PHE A 32 -18.50 0.10 0.88
CA PHE A 32 -17.53 0.34 1.94
C PHE A 32 -17.37 -0.87 2.85
N ILE A 33 -16.14 -1.08 3.32
CA ILE A 33 -15.82 -2.08 4.33
C ILE A 33 -15.09 -1.46 5.52
N GLN A 34 -15.44 -1.89 6.72
CA GLN A 34 -14.71 -1.58 7.94
C GLN A 34 -13.46 -2.46 8.02
N ARG A 35 -12.41 -2.13 7.26
CA ARG A 35 -11.16 -2.92 7.19
C ARG A 35 -10.43 -3.17 8.52
N ASP A 36 -10.82 -2.45 9.58
CA ASP A 36 -10.29 -2.66 10.94
C ASP A 36 -11.01 -3.82 11.67
N ASP A 37 -12.13 -4.34 11.13
CA ASP A 37 -12.74 -5.61 11.50
C ASP A 37 -11.91 -6.78 10.93
N THR A 38 -10.85 -7.11 11.67
CA THR A 38 -9.91 -8.17 11.29
C THR A 38 -10.47 -9.58 11.50
N ASP A 39 -11.62 -9.74 12.15
CA ASP A 39 -12.28 -11.04 12.30
C ASP A 39 -13.01 -11.44 11.02
N ARG A 40 -13.48 -10.45 10.24
CA ARG A 40 -14.12 -10.62 8.94
C ARG A 40 -13.15 -10.48 7.76
N PHE A 41 -12.31 -9.44 7.76
CA PHE A 41 -11.48 -9.09 6.61
C PHE A 41 -10.00 -9.40 6.84
N TYR A 42 -9.41 -10.14 5.90
CA TYR A 42 -7.97 -10.43 5.90
C TYR A 42 -7.28 -9.74 4.73
N ILE A 43 -6.27 -8.92 5.02
CA ILE A 43 -5.51 -8.18 4.00
C ILE A 43 -4.28 -9.00 3.58
N LEU A 44 -4.26 -9.43 2.32
CA LEU A 44 -3.19 -10.24 1.71
C LEU A 44 -2.01 -9.34 1.28
N ASN A 45 -1.10 -9.05 2.22
CA ASN A 45 -0.11 -7.96 2.10
C ASN A 45 1.27 -8.34 1.52
N THR A 46 1.58 -9.62 1.36
CA THR A 46 2.93 -10.08 0.98
C THR A 46 2.91 -10.90 -0.30
N LEU A 47 4.06 -11.00 -0.96
CA LEU A 47 4.23 -11.89 -2.11
C LEU A 47 3.98 -13.38 -1.78
N PHE A 48 4.16 -13.78 -0.51
CA PHE A 48 3.78 -15.12 -0.05
C PHE A 48 2.27 -15.36 -0.11
N ASN A 49 1.46 -14.30 -0.15
CA ASN A 49 0.01 -14.41 -0.24
C ASN A 49 -0.50 -14.54 -1.69
N LEU A 50 0.33 -14.33 -2.72
CA LEU A 50 -0.13 -14.47 -4.11
C LEU A 50 -0.74 -15.84 -4.43
N PRO A 51 -0.16 -16.99 -4.00
CA PRO A 51 -0.74 -18.30 -4.28
C PRO A 51 -2.11 -18.49 -3.63
N GLU A 52 -2.31 -18.02 -2.41
CA GLU A 52 -3.60 -18.13 -1.72
C GLU A 52 -4.64 -17.13 -2.25
N THR A 53 -4.24 -15.94 -2.69
CA THR A 53 -5.14 -15.02 -3.40
C THR A 53 -5.78 -15.71 -4.60
N TYR A 54 -4.97 -16.37 -5.42
CA TYR A 54 -5.46 -17.11 -6.58
C TYR A 54 -6.24 -18.37 -6.18
N LEU A 55 -5.74 -19.14 -5.22
CA LEU A 55 -6.41 -20.37 -4.76
C LEU A 55 -7.80 -20.09 -4.17
N LEU A 56 -7.98 -19.01 -3.42
CA LEU A 56 -9.28 -18.62 -2.88
C LEU A 56 -10.28 -18.37 -4.01
N ALA A 57 -9.87 -17.63 -5.06
CA ALA A 57 -10.71 -17.43 -6.24
C ALA A 57 -11.03 -18.76 -6.95
N CYS A 58 -10.04 -19.62 -7.15
CA CYS A 58 -10.26 -20.95 -7.75
C CYS A 58 -11.21 -21.83 -6.93
N LEU A 59 -11.14 -21.79 -5.60
CA LEU A 59 -12.03 -22.59 -4.76
C LEU A 59 -13.46 -22.05 -4.83
N VAL A 60 -13.64 -20.73 -4.72
CA VAL A 60 -14.98 -20.11 -4.86
C VAL A 60 -15.57 -20.46 -6.22
N ASP A 61 -14.82 -20.28 -7.31
CA ASP A 61 -15.23 -20.66 -8.67
C ASP A 61 -15.59 -22.15 -8.78
N PHE A 62 -14.71 -23.03 -8.30
CA PHE A 62 -14.93 -24.48 -8.34
C PHE A 62 -16.21 -24.90 -7.62
N PHE A 63 -16.43 -24.43 -6.38
CA PHE A 63 -17.60 -24.82 -5.60
C PHE A 63 -18.89 -24.17 -6.13
N THR A 64 -18.80 -22.99 -6.74
CA THR A 64 -19.94 -22.32 -7.38
C THR A 64 -20.42 -23.09 -8.61
N ASN A 65 -19.47 -23.59 -9.42
CA ASN A 65 -19.75 -24.24 -10.70
C ASN A 65 -19.83 -25.77 -10.64
N CYS A 66 -19.80 -26.36 -9.44
CA CYS A 66 -19.86 -27.81 -9.26
C CYS A 66 -21.25 -28.25 -8.79
N ASP A 67 -21.98 -28.98 -9.63
CA ASP A 67 -23.35 -29.48 -9.40
C ASP A 67 -23.57 -30.23 -8.07
N ARG A 68 -22.50 -30.74 -7.45
CA ARG A 68 -22.57 -31.40 -6.15
C ARG A 68 -22.93 -30.43 -5.02
N TYR A 69 -22.53 -29.17 -5.14
CA TYR A 69 -22.66 -28.17 -4.09
C TYR A 69 -23.81 -27.23 -4.43
N THR A 70 -24.53 -26.79 -3.39
CA THR A 70 -25.51 -25.71 -3.51
C THR A 70 -24.91 -24.44 -2.90
N SER A 71 -24.80 -23.39 -3.70
CA SER A 71 -24.34 -22.07 -3.26
C SER A 71 -25.33 -21.44 -2.28
N CYS A 72 -24.78 -20.84 -1.22
CA CYS A 72 -25.49 -20.05 -0.23
C CYS A 72 -24.74 -18.71 -0.07
N GLU A 73 -25.41 -17.69 0.48
CA GLU A 73 -24.81 -16.36 0.66
C GLU A 73 -23.45 -16.38 1.40
N THR A 74 -23.27 -17.31 2.34
CA THR A 74 -22.07 -17.36 3.19
C THR A 74 -21.21 -18.62 2.99
N GLY A 75 -21.47 -19.41 1.95
CA GLY A 75 -20.66 -20.59 1.63
C GLY A 75 -21.40 -21.62 0.77
N PHE A 76 -21.04 -22.89 0.93
CA PHE A 76 -21.55 -23.99 0.11
C PHE A 76 -22.09 -25.13 0.96
N LYS A 77 -23.12 -25.81 0.46
CA LYS A 77 -23.73 -26.98 1.10
C LYS A 77 -23.59 -28.24 0.24
N ASP A 78 -23.21 -29.36 0.85
CA ASP A 78 -23.19 -30.71 0.27
C ASP A 78 -23.93 -31.67 1.22
N GLY A 79 -25.21 -31.93 0.94
CA GLY A 79 -26.06 -32.70 1.85
C GLY A 79 -26.17 -32.06 3.24
N ASP A 80 -25.72 -32.77 4.28
CA ASP A 80 -25.73 -32.28 5.67
C ASP A 80 -24.45 -31.52 6.07
N LEU A 81 -23.51 -31.32 5.13
CA LEU A 81 -22.27 -30.59 5.37
C LEU A 81 -22.39 -29.17 4.85
N PHE A 82 -22.09 -28.19 5.72
CA PHE A 82 -22.00 -26.79 5.36
C PHE A 82 -20.56 -26.30 5.52
N MET A 83 -20.02 -25.71 4.46
CA MET A 83 -18.69 -25.12 4.43
C MET A 83 -18.81 -23.62 4.20
N SER A 84 -18.57 -22.83 5.23
CA SER A 84 -18.57 -21.36 5.12
C SER A 84 -17.33 -20.86 4.38
N PHE A 85 -17.41 -19.69 3.74
CA PHE A 85 -16.24 -19.03 3.17
C PHE A 85 -15.15 -18.78 4.23
N ARG A 86 -15.54 -18.49 5.47
CA ARG A 86 -14.61 -18.29 6.58
C ARG A 86 -13.84 -19.55 6.95
N SER A 87 -14.52 -20.70 7.04
CA SER A 87 -13.83 -21.98 7.33
C SER A 87 -12.94 -22.41 6.18
N MET A 88 -13.39 -22.25 4.93
CA MET A 88 -12.57 -22.51 3.74
C MET A 88 -11.32 -21.62 3.70
N PHE A 89 -11.48 -20.33 4.00
CA PHE A 89 -10.35 -19.40 4.13
C PHE A 89 -9.36 -19.85 5.21
N GLN A 90 -9.85 -20.28 6.38
CA GLN A 90 -9.00 -20.78 7.46
C GLN A 90 -8.23 -22.03 7.04
N ASP A 91 -8.87 -22.97 6.33
CA ASP A 91 -8.21 -24.17 5.82
C ASP A 91 -7.08 -23.82 4.84
N VAL A 92 -7.29 -22.84 3.95
CA VAL A 92 -6.26 -22.34 3.04
C VAL A 92 -5.11 -21.69 3.82
N ARG A 93 -5.40 -20.84 4.81
CA ARG A 93 -4.39 -20.20 5.67
C ARG A 93 -3.54 -21.24 6.40
N ASP A 94 -4.17 -22.21 7.02
CA ASP A 94 -3.49 -23.28 7.76
C ASP A 94 -2.66 -24.16 6.83
N ALA A 95 -3.13 -24.42 5.61
CA ALA A 95 -2.38 -25.15 4.60
C ALA A 95 -1.13 -24.37 4.12
N VAL A 96 -1.25 -23.07 3.86
CA VAL A 96 -0.10 -22.21 3.51
C VAL A 96 0.93 -22.22 4.63
N ASP A 97 0.50 -22.03 5.88
CA ASP A 97 1.39 -22.06 7.03
C ASP A 97 2.04 -23.45 7.18
N TRP A 98 1.27 -24.52 7.03
CA TRP A 98 1.79 -25.89 7.07
C TRP A 98 2.87 -26.11 6.02
N VAL A 99 2.65 -25.68 4.77
CA VAL A 99 3.61 -25.84 3.67
C VAL A 99 4.93 -25.11 3.97
N HIS A 100 4.88 -23.94 4.60
CA HIS A 100 6.07 -23.14 4.94
C HIS A 100 6.84 -23.66 6.17
N TYR A 101 6.16 -24.21 7.17
CA TYR A 101 6.78 -24.59 8.45
C TYR A 101 7.03 -26.09 8.60
N LYS A 102 6.16 -26.94 8.06
CA LYS A 102 6.17 -28.39 8.26
C LYS A 102 6.29 -29.19 6.95
N GLY A 103 5.86 -28.60 5.85
CA GLY A 103 5.89 -29.21 4.52
C GLY A 103 7.25 -29.12 3.84
N SER A 104 7.26 -29.44 2.55
CA SER A 104 8.49 -29.56 1.75
C SER A 104 8.88 -28.29 0.98
N LEU A 105 8.23 -27.14 1.21
CA LEU A 105 8.49 -25.93 0.39
C LEU A 105 9.95 -25.50 0.53
N LYS A 106 10.41 -25.31 1.76
CA LYS A 106 11.81 -24.92 2.04
C LYS A 106 12.80 -25.92 1.45
N GLU A 107 12.53 -27.22 1.60
CA GLU A 107 13.37 -28.28 1.03
C GLU A 107 13.49 -28.15 -0.49
N LYS A 108 12.36 -28.10 -1.20
CA LYS A 108 12.30 -27.97 -2.67
C LYS A 108 12.94 -26.67 -3.17
N THR A 109 12.79 -25.57 -2.45
CA THR A 109 13.47 -24.30 -2.79
C THR A 109 14.98 -24.46 -2.68
N LEU A 110 15.47 -25.09 -1.61
CA LEU A 110 16.89 -25.27 -1.35
C LEU A 110 17.56 -26.27 -2.29
N GLU A 111 16.80 -27.21 -2.88
CA GLU A 111 17.28 -28.14 -3.89
C GLU A 111 17.59 -27.47 -5.24
N ASN A 112 17.02 -26.29 -5.52
CA ASN A 112 17.21 -25.59 -6.80
C ASN A 112 17.11 -24.07 -6.61
N LEU A 113 18.12 -23.49 -5.96
CA LEU A 113 18.12 -22.07 -5.60
C LEU A 113 18.21 -21.16 -6.82
N GLU A 114 18.90 -21.58 -7.87
CA GLU A 114 19.01 -20.84 -9.13
C GLU A 114 17.67 -20.60 -9.81
N LYS A 115 16.73 -21.55 -9.66
CA LYS A 115 15.38 -21.41 -10.21
C LYS A 115 14.52 -20.46 -9.38
N TYR A 116 14.68 -20.44 -8.06
CA TYR A 116 13.72 -19.84 -7.14
C TYR A 116 14.18 -18.54 -6.47
N VAL A 117 15.49 -18.26 -6.45
CA VAL A 117 16.06 -17.14 -5.69
C VAL A 117 16.92 -16.28 -6.60
N VAL A 118 16.56 -15.00 -6.71
CA VAL A 118 17.36 -14.02 -7.44
C VAL A 118 18.70 -13.83 -6.73
N LYS A 119 19.80 -13.91 -7.49
CA LYS A 119 21.17 -13.77 -6.99
C LYS A 119 21.86 -12.60 -7.68
N ASP A 120 22.41 -11.67 -6.89
CA ASP A 120 23.04 -10.44 -7.40
C ASP A 120 24.41 -10.21 -6.77
N GLY A 121 25.46 -10.23 -7.60
CA GLY A 121 26.86 -10.00 -7.17
C GLY A 121 27.15 -8.61 -6.61
N LYS A 122 26.20 -7.66 -6.73
CA LYS A 122 26.29 -6.33 -6.14
C LYS A 122 25.88 -6.29 -4.66
N LEU A 123 25.20 -7.32 -4.14
CA LEU A 123 24.79 -7.39 -2.74
C LEU A 123 25.98 -7.30 -1.76
N PRO A 124 27.05 -8.12 -1.90
CA PRO A 124 28.23 -8.01 -1.06
C PRO A 124 28.89 -6.62 -1.10
N LEU A 125 28.86 -5.96 -2.26
CA LEU A 125 29.39 -4.61 -2.43
C LEU A 125 28.61 -3.56 -1.65
N LEU A 126 27.28 -3.61 -1.70
CA LEU A 126 26.44 -2.65 -0.99
C LEU A 126 26.62 -2.79 0.52
N LEU A 127 26.57 -4.01 1.06
CA LEU A 127 26.73 -4.23 2.50
C LEU A 127 28.13 -3.90 2.99
N SER A 128 29.18 -4.19 2.19
CA SER A 128 30.53 -3.79 2.58
C SER A 128 30.66 -2.27 2.70
N ARG A 129 30.07 -1.52 1.75
CA ARG A 129 30.05 -0.07 1.76
C ARG A 129 29.24 0.48 2.95
N MET A 130 28.13 -0.16 3.32
CA MET A 130 27.35 0.23 4.51
C MET A 130 28.16 0.04 5.80
N ASN A 131 28.91 -1.07 5.92
CA ASN A 131 29.80 -1.31 7.07
C ASN A 131 30.96 -0.32 7.18
N GLU A 132 31.32 0.41 6.11
CA GLU A 132 32.36 1.45 6.16
C GLU A 132 31.87 2.72 6.87
N VAL A 133 30.56 2.97 6.89
CA VAL A 133 29.96 4.23 7.40
C VAL A 133 28.99 4.03 8.57
N GLY A 134 28.61 2.80 8.87
CA GLY A 134 27.66 2.47 9.92
C GLY A 134 27.66 0.99 10.27
N LYS A 135 26.70 0.58 11.09
CA LYS A 135 26.49 -0.82 11.45
C LYS A 135 25.41 -1.45 10.57
N VAL A 136 25.57 -2.73 10.24
CA VAL A 136 24.61 -3.49 9.44
C VAL A 136 24.06 -4.64 10.27
N PHE A 137 22.75 -4.85 10.25
CA PHE A 137 22.12 -5.93 11.00
C PHE A 137 21.06 -6.68 10.17
N LEU A 138 20.82 -7.94 10.52
CA LEU A 138 19.77 -8.77 9.96
C LEU A 138 18.74 -9.10 11.05
N VAL A 139 17.46 -8.85 10.77
CA VAL A 139 16.31 -9.25 11.60
C VAL A 139 15.30 -9.93 10.69
N THR A 140 15.15 -11.24 10.81
CA THR A 140 14.29 -12.06 9.95
C THR A 140 13.34 -12.96 10.75
N ASN A 141 12.15 -13.21 10.20
CA ASN A 141 11.19 -14.16 10.77
C ASN A 141 11.59 -15.62 10.52
N SER A 142 12.46 -15.88 9.54
CA SER A 142 12.97 -17.21 9.22
C SER A 142 13.83 -17.78 10.35
N ASP A 143 13.88 -19.11 10.43
CA ASP A 143 14.78 -19.84 11.32
C ASP A 143 16.23 -19.81 10.80
N TYR A 144 17.19 -20.06 11.70
CA TYR A 144 18.62 -20.00 11.35
C TYR A 144 19.03 -20.95 10.23
N LYS A 145 18.53 -22.18 10.18
CA LYS A 145 18.98 -23.17 9.18
C LYS A 145 18.57 -22.75 7.78
N TYR A 146 17.36 -22.25 7.62
CA TYR A 146 16.89 -21.73 6.35
C TYR A 146 17.63 -20.44 5.97
N THR A 147 17.77 -19.51 6.92
CA THR A 147 18.54 -18.27 6.71
C THR A 147 19.98 -18.55 6.29
N ASP A 148 20.69 -19.45 6.96
CA ASP A 148 22.08 -19.77 6.65
C ASP A 148 22.25 -20.32 5.23
N LYS A 149 21.36 -21.21 4.78
CA LYS A 149 21.41 -21.74 3.41
C LYS A 149 21.09 -20.68 2.35
N ILE A 150 20.04 -19.88 2.54
CA ILE A 150 19.67 -18.81 1.60
C ILE A 150 20.77 -17.75 1.54
N MET A 151 21.25 -17.28 2.68
CA MET A 151 22.31 -16.27 2.74
C MET A 151 23.64 -16.80 2.20
N THR A 152 23.98 -18.07 2.43
CA THR A 152 25.16 -18.68 1.80
C THR A 152 25.04 -18.63 0.28
N TYR A 153 23.88 -19.00 -0.29
CA TYR A 153 23.65 -18.93 -1.72
C TYR A 153 23.73 -17.49 -2.27
N LEU A 154 23.13 -16.52 -1.58
CA LEU A 154 23.15 -15.11 -2.00
C LEU A 154 24.56 -14.50 -2.03
N PHE A 155 25.52 -15.07 -1.28
CA PHE A 155 26.91 -14.60 -1.22
C PHE A 155 27.89 -15.52 -1.95
N ASP A 156 27.43 -16.66 -2.47
CA ASP A 156 28.24 -17.66 -3.15
C ASP A 156 28.69 -17.17 -4.54
N PHE A 157 29.74 -16.35 -4.52
CA PHE A 157 30.46 -15.86 -5.69
C PHE A 157 31.95 -16.18 -5.53
N PRO A 158 32.72 -16.30 -6.62
CA PRO A 158 34.16 -16.53 -6.56
C PRO A 158 34.94 -15.28 -6.09
N HIS A 159 34.27 -14.33 -5.44
CA HIS A 159 34.84 -13.09 -4.93
C HIS A 159 34.06 -12.57 -3.71
N GLY A 160 34.66 -11.65 -2.97
CA GLY A 160 34.00 -10.88 -1.91
C GLY A 160 33.22 -9.66 -2.47
N PRO A 161 33.34 -8.47 -1.86
CA PRO A 161 32.62 -7.27 -2.29
C PRO A 161 32.83 -6.85 -3.75
N LYS A 162 34.00 -7.13 -4.31
CA LYS A 162 34.35 -6.77 -5.70
C LYS A 162 35.06 -7.94 -6.38
N PRO A 163 34.96 -8.09 -7.72
CA PRO A 163 35.77 -9.05 -8.45
C PRO A 163 37.26 -8.91 -8.09
N GLY A 164 37.91 -10.03 -7.78
CA GLY A 164 39.31 -10.07 -7.32
C GLY A 164 39.52 -9.97 -5.81
N SER A 165 38.51 -9.61 -5.02
CA SER A 165 38.57 -9.70 -3.55
C SER A 165 38.27 -11.11 -3.05
N ALA A 166 38.87 -11.52 -1.93
CA ALA A 166 38.61 -12.84 -1.36
C ALA A 166 37.14 -13.00 -0.94
N HIS A 167 36.56 -14.17 -1.23
CA HIS A 167 35.22 -14.53 -0.75
C HIS A 167 35.17 -14.46 0.78
N ARG A 168 34.03 -14.01 1.32
CA ARG A 168 33.79 -13.91 2.77
C ARG A 168 32.45 -14.54 3.12
N PRO A 169 32.32 -15.25 4.25
CA PRO A 169 31.05 -15.76 4.74
C PRO A 169 30.03 -14.62 4.92
N TRP A 170 28.76 -14.89 4.64
CA TRP A 170 27.68 -13.89 4.70
C TRP A 170 27.56 -13.26 6.09
N GLN A 171 27.84 -14.01 7.16
CA GLN A 171 27.76 -13.52 8.54
C GLN A 171 28.72 -12.35 8.79
N SER A 172 29.85 -12.30 8.07
CA SER A 172 30.86 -11.24 8.23
C SER A 172 30.42 -9.87 7.74
N TYR A 173 29.28 -9.79 7.04
CA TYR A 173 28.69 -8.53 6.56
C TYR A 173 27.73 -7.90 7.57
N PHE A 174 27.48 -8.53 8.72
CA PHE A 174 26.51 -8.07 9.72
C PHE A 174 27.16 -7.97 11.10
N ASP A 175 26.99 -6.83 11.77
CA ASP A 175 27.36 -6.62 13.17
C ASP A 175 26.43 -7.36 14.14
N LEU A 176 25.17 -7.57 13.74
CA LEU A 176 24.15 -8.28 14.50
C LEU A 176 23.27 -9.11 13.57
N ILE A 177 23.08 -10.39 13.93
CA ILE A 177 22.21 -11.32 13.20
C ILE A 177 21.16 -11.84 14.18
N LEU A 178 19.88 -11.64 13.84
CA LEU A 178 18.74 -12.07 14.63
C LEU A 178 17.73 -12.79 13.73
N VAL A 179 17.40 -14.03 14.10
CA VAL A 179 16.43 -14.90 13.43
C VAL A 179 15.17 -15.10 14.30
N ASP A 180 14.15 -15.76 13.78
CA ASP A 180 12.89 -16.02 14.50
C ASP A 180 12.26 -14.75 15.12
N ALA A 181 12.36 -13.60 14.45
CA ALA A 181 12.02 -12.31 15.03
C ALA A 181 10.54 -12.17 15.42
N ARG A 182 9.64 -12.90 14.76
CA ARG A 182 8.18 -12.83 14.94
C ARG A 182 7.61 -11.41 14.75
N LYS A 183 8.07 -10.71 13.71
CA LYS A 183 7.45 -9.44 13.30
C LYS A 183 5.98 -9.69 12.93
N PRO A 184 5.03 -8.83 13.37
CA PRO A 184 5.24 -7.50 13.96
C PRO A 184 5.43 -7.45 15.49
N LEU A 185 5.24 -8.57 16.21
CA LEU A 185 5.36 -8.61 17.68
C LEU A 185 6.72 -8.09 18.16
N PHE A 186 7.76 -8.35 17.36
CA PHE A 186 9.13 -7.84 17.53
C PHE A 186 9.21 -6.35 17.87
N PHE A 187 8.38 -5.50 17.25
CA PHE A 187 8.40 -4.05 17.43
C PHE A 187 7.61 -3.56 18.65
N GLY A 188 6.99 -4.48 19.40
CA GLY A 188 6.34 -4.25 20.68
C GLY A 188 7.08 -4.98 21.80
N GLU A 189 6.38 -5.88 22.50
CA GLU A 189 6.97 -6.67 23.60
C GLU A 189 8.03 -7.69 23.13
N GLY A 190 7.97 -8.11 21.86
CA GLY A 190 8.87 -9.12 21.31
C GLY A 190 8.73 -10.48 22.00
N THR A 191 9.84 -11.21 22.06
CA THR A 191 9.93 -12.50 22.76
C THR A 191 11.23 -12.60 23.55
N VAL A 192 11.39 -13.67 24.34
CA VAL A 192 12.63 -13.96 25.06
C VAL A 192 13.81 -14.01 24.09
N LEU A 193 14.88 -13.28 24.38
CA LEU A 193 16.12 -13.31 23.60
C LEU A 193 16.88 -14.63 23.84
N ARG A 194 17.18 -15.35 22.76
CA ARG A 194 17.90 -16.62 22.77
C ARG A 194 19.18 -16.54 21.94
N GLN A 195 20.10 -17.46 22.18
CA GLN A 195 21.30 -17.63 21.36
C GLN A 195 21.17 -18.90 20.51
N VAL A 196 21.50 -18.79 19.22
CA VAL A 196 21.61 -19.94 18.32
C VAL A 196 22.97 -20.61 18.50
N ASP A 197 22.98 -21.93 18.60
CA ASP A 197 24.17 -22.74 18.33
C ASP A 197 24.30 -22.92 16.81
N THR A 198 25.22 -22.18 16.20
CA THR A 198 25.40 -22.15 14.75
C THR A 198 25.92 -23.46 14.16
N VAL A 199 26.47 -24.36 14.98
CA VAL A 199 26.92 -25.69 14.54
C VAL A 199 25.73 -26.63 14.38
N THR A 200 24.80 -26.64 15.33
CA THR A 200 23.64 -27.54 15.30
C THR A 200 22.39 -26.92 14.69
N GLY A 201 22.36 -25.59 14.59
CA GLY A 201 21.21 -24.78 14.21
C GLY A 201 20.07 -24.81 15.23
N LYS A 202 20.33 -25.20 16.48
CA LYS A 202 19.36 -25.25 17.57
C LYS A 202 19.55 -24.05 18.51
N LEU A 203 18.51 -23.72 19.28
CA LEU A 203 18.62 -22.70 20.32
C LEU A 203 19.30 -23.28 21.56
N LYS A 204 20.28 -22.55 22.10
CA LYS A 204 20.83 -22.86 23.43
C LYS A 204 19.75 -22.67 24.50
N ILE A 205 19.76 -23.52 25.52
CA ILE A 205 18.78 -23.46 26.60
C ILE A 205 19.03 -22.23 27.49
N GLY A 206 17.97 -21.49 27.80
CA GLY A 206 18.03 -20.28 28.63
C GLY A 206 18.00 -18.96 27.84
N THR A 207 17.71 -17.88 28.55
CA THR A 207 17.72 -16.50 28.02
C THR A 207 19.16 -16.01 27.88
N TYR A 208 19.47 -15.36 26.76
CA TYR A 208 20.77 -14.74 26.58
C TYR A 208 20.84 -13.40 27.32
N THR A 209 21.82 -13.22 28.19
CA THR A 209 22.03 -12.01 29.02
C THR A 209 23.42 -11.40 28.83
N GLY A 210 24.17 -11.83 27.81
CA GLY A 210 25.53 -11.36 27.53
C GLY A 210 25.56 -10.06 26.72
N PRO A 211 26.76 -9.48 26.53
CA PRO A 211 26.96 -8.33 25.65
C PRO A 211 26.96 -8.74 24.17
N LEU A 212 26.87 -7.79 23.24
CA LEU A 212 27.10 -8.07 21.82
C LEU A 212 28.51 -8.65 21.60
N GLN A 213 28.61 -9.80 20.96
CA GLN A 213 29.89 -10.41 20.58
C GLN A 213 29.85 -10.83 19.11
N HIS A 214 30.99 -10.65 18.44
CA HIS A 214 31.16 -11.05 17.05
C HIS A 214 30.93 -12.57 16.89
N GLY A 215 30.18 -12.94 15.84
CA GLY A 215 29.86 -14.33 15.53
C GLY A 215 28.69 -14.94 16.33
N ILE A 216 28.07 -14.19 17.26
CA ILE A 216 26.83 -14.62 17.89
C ILE A 216 25.65 -14.39 16.95
N VAL A 217 24.76 -15.38 16.89
CA VAL A 217 23.44 -15.27 16.25
C VAL A 217 22.36 -15.34 17.31
N TYR A 218 21.46 -14.37 17.28
CA TYR A 218 20.33 -14.23 18.21
C TYR A 218 19.06 -14.82 17.61
N SER A 219 18.11 -15.17 18.48
CA SER A 219 16.77 -15.62 18.09
C SER A 219 15.72 -14.99 19.00
N GLY A 220 14.59 -14.54 18.43
CA GLY A 220 13.52 -13.87 19.17
C GLY A 220 13.89 -12.43 19.55
N GLY A 221 13.78 -12.07 20.82
CA GLY A 221 14.06 -10.70 21.28
C GLY A 221 13.02 -9.67 20.81
N SER A 222 13.40 -8.40 20.88
CA SER A 222 12.57 -7.25 20.45
C SER A 222 13.41 -6.19 19.73
N SER A 223 12.75 -5.18 19.16
CA SER A 223 13.44 -4.03 18.56
C SER A 223 14.35 -3.30 19.56
N ASP A 224 13.98 -3.28 20.85
CA ASP A 224 14.78 -2.65 21.89
C ASP A 224 16.10 -3.38 22.08
N THR A 225 16.10 -4.71 21.95
CA THR A 225 17.33 -5.52 21.96
C THR A 225 18.31 -5.07 20.88
N VAL A 226 17.81 -4.76 19.67
CA VAL A 226 18.67 -4.30 18.57
C VAL A 226 19.20 -2.90 18.86
N CYS A 227 18.35 -1.99 19.34
CA CYS A 227 18.75 -0.63 19.74
C CYS A 227 19.84 -0.66 20.82
N ASP A 228 19.66 -1.48 21.86
CA ASP A 228 20.59 -1.58 22.99
C ASP A 228 21.93 -2.18 22.57
N LEU A 229 21.92 -3.30 21.83
CA LEU A 229 23.16 -3.98 21.41
C LEU A 229 23.95 -3.14 20.40
N LEU A 230 23.27 -2.39 19.53
CA LEU A 230 23.94 -1.53 18.54
C LEU A 230 24.23 -0.12 19.07
N GLY A 231 23.65 0.29 20.20
CA GLY A 231 23.74 1.65 20.73
C GLY A 231 23.09 2.68 19.80
N ALA A 232 21.97 2.32 19.16
CA ALA A 232 21.29 3.12 18.16
C ALA A 232 19.90 3.56 18.66
N LYS A 233 19.43 4.73 18.21
CA LYS A 233 18.05 5.18 18.40
C LYS A 233 17.26 4.96 17.12
N GLY A 234 15.93 5.03 17.20
CA GLY A 234 15.08 4.76 16.04
C GLY A 234 15.42 5.59 14.79
N LYS A 235 15.68 6.88 14.93
CA LYS A 235 16.03 7.75 13.79
C LYS A 235 17.42 7.48 13.19
N ASP A 236 18.28 6.74 13.89
CA ASP A 236 19.60 6.32 13.41
C ASP A 236 19.51 5.04 12.56
N ILE A 237 18.35 4.35 12.60
CA ILE A 237 18.12 3.07 11.94
C ILE A 237 17.30 3.29 10.67
N LEU A 238 17.84 2.86 9.53
CA LEU A 238 17.09 2.64 8.29
C LEU A 238 16.78 1.15 8.14
N TYR A 239 15.53 0.77 8.39
CA TYR A 239 15.08 -0.62 8.27
C TYR A 239 14.51 -0.90 6.88
N ILE A 240 15.03 -1.93 6.24
CA ILE A 240 14.71 -2.32 4.86
C ILE A 240 13.89 -3.61 4.90
N GLY A 241 12.69 -3.59 4.33
CA GLY A 241 11.81 -4.76 4.29
C GLY A 241 10.74 -4.65 3.20
N ASP A 242 10.03 -5.75 2.95
CA ASP A 242 8.98 -5.86 1.93
C ASP A 242 7.57 -5.88 2.54
N HIS A 243 7.43 -6.29 3.80
CA HIS A 243 6.12 -6.38 4.43
C HIS A 243 5.63 -5.01 4.92
N ILE A 244 4.74 -4.37 4.14
CA ILE A 244 4.21 -3.01 4.43
C ILE A 244 3.69 -2.85 5.87
N PHE A 245 2.99 -3.87 6.38
CA PHE A 245 2.47 -3.84 7.75
C PHE A 245 3.54 -4.23 8.78
N GLY A 246 4.11 -5.44 8.62
CA GLY A 246 4.95 -6.05 9.64
C GLY A 246 6.32 -5.41 9.81
N ASP A 247 6.89 -4.87 8.73
CA ASP A 247 8.24 -4.31 8.71
C ASP A 247 8.21 -2.79 8.72
N ILE A 248 7.36 -2.17 7.90
CA ILE A 248 7.39 -0.73 7.66
C ILE A 248 6.46 0.02 8.63
N LEU A 249 5.16 -0.23 8.59
CA LEU A 249 4.17 0.47 9.42
C LEU A 249 4.48 0.33 10.92
N LYS A 250 4.78 -0.89 11.38
CA LYS A 250 5.00 -1.17 12.80
C LYS A 250 6.32 -0.60 13.31
N SER A 251 7.41 -0.70 12.57
CA SER A 251 8.69 -0.08 12.96
C SER A 251 8.58 1.45 12.99
N LYS A 252 7.89 2.05 12.01
CA LYS A 252 7.61 3.49 11.98
C LYS A 252 6.80 3.95 13.19
N LYS A 253 5.63 3.35 13.40
CA LYS A 253 4.66 3.81 14.41
C LYS A 253 5.07 3.48 15.85
N ARG A 254 5.68 2.32 16.09
CA ARG A 254 6.05 1.89 17.45
C ARG A 254 7.41 2.44 17.88
N GLN A 255 8.37 2.49 16.97
CA GLN A 255 9.78 2.74 17.31
C GLN A 255 10.37 4.00 16.65
N GLY A 256 9.63 4.64 15.74
CA GLY A 256 10.12 5.83 15.03
C GLY A 256 11.31 5.54 14.12
N TRP A 257 11.44 4.29 13.64
CA TRP A 257 12.51 3.89 12.73
C TRP A 257 12.38 4.58 11.38
N ARG A 258 13.50 4.85 10.70
CA ARG A 258 13.49 5.21 9.28
C ARG A 258 13.26 3.94 8.47
N THR A 259 12.58 4.06 7.33
CA THR A 259 12.03 2.89 6.65
C THR A 259 12.27 2.94 5.15
N PHE A 260 12.70 1.81 4.59
CA PHE A 260 12.81 1.59 3.15
C PHE A 260 11.94 0.38 2.77
N LEU A 261 10.90 0.61 1.97
CA LEU A 261 10.06 -0.47 1.46
C LEU A 261 10.60 -1.01 0.12
N VAL A 262 10.82 -2.31 0.06
CA VAL A 262 11.12 -3.01 -1.21
C VAL A 262 9.80 -3.49 -1.81
N ILE A 263 9.52 -3.12 -3.06
CA ILE A 263 8.32 -3.52 -3.80
C ILE A 263 8.77 -4.20 -5.10
N PRO A 264 9.02 -5.52 -5.13
CA PRO A 264 9.58 -6.19 -6.30
C PRO A 264 8.76 -6.00 -7.59
N GLU A 265 7.44 -5.96 -7.48
CA GLU A 265 6.47 -5.74 -8.56
C GLU A 265 6.66 -4.39 -9.25
N LEU A 266 7.24 -3.40 -8.53
CA LEU A 266 7.48 -2.06 -9.06
C LEU A 266 8.32 -2.06 -10.33
N ALA A 267 9.22 -3.05 -10.51
CA ALA A 267 10.01 -3.17 -11.73
C ALA A 267 9.13 -3.33 -12.99
N GLN A 268 8.08 -4.15 -12.90
CA GLN A 268 7.14 -4.36 -14.00
C GLN A 268 6.09 -3.24 -14.07
N GLU A 269 5.57 -2.80 -12.92
CA GLU A 269 4.61 -1.69 -12.83
C GLU A 269 5.15 -0.42 -13.51
N LEU A 270 6.43 -0.07 -13.31
CA LEU A 270 7.03 1.10 -13.94
C LEU A 270 7.09 1.00 -15.47
N HIS A 271 7.27 -0.20 -16.01
CA HIS A 271 7.26 -0.43 -17.45
C HIS A 271 5.86 -0.21 -18.01
N VAL A 272 4.84 -0.84 -17.41
CA VAL A 272 3.44 -0.67 -17.85
C VAL A 272 2.98 0.78 -17.69
N TRP A 273 3.31 1.42 -16.57
CA TRP A 273 2.97 2.83 -16.30
C TRP A 273 3.52 3.77 -17.38
N THR A 274 4.76 3.55 -17.82
CA THR A 274 5.40 4.38 -18.85
C THR A 274 4.77 4.11 -20.22
N ASP A 275 4.64 2.83 -20.58
CA ASP A 275 4.15 2.39 -21.89
C ASP A 275 2.66 2.71 -22.11
N LYS A 276 1.87 2.78 -21.04
CA LYS A 276 0.42 3.02 -21.06
C LYS A 276 0.02 4.40 -20.51
N SER A 277 0.99 5.31 -20.35
CA SER A 277 0.79 6.67 -19.85
C SER A 277 -0.36 7.43 -20.53
N ALA A 278 -0.54 7.23 -21.85
CA ALA A 278 -1.63 7.85 -22.61
C ALA A 278 -3.03 7.55 -22.07
N LEU A 279 -3.28 6.35 -21.54
CA LEU A 279 -4.58 6.00 -20.94
C LEU A 279 -4.82 6.79 -19.65
N PHE A 280 -3.76 6.97 -18.85
CA PHE A 280 -3.83 7.76 -17.62
C PHE A 280 -3.99 9.26 -17.91
N GLU A 281 -3.31 9.78 -18.93
CA GLU A 281 -3.48 11.17 -19.38
C GLU A 281 -4.90 11.43 -19.92
N GLU A 282 -5.47 10.47 -20.66
CA GLU A 282 -6.87 10.52 -21.10
C GLU A 282 -7.81 10.53 -19.90
N LEU A 283 -7.61 9.63 -18.93
CA LEU A 283 -8.43 9.55 -17.71
C LEU A 283 -8.38 10.86 -16.92
N GLN A 284 -7.19 11.43 -16.73
CA GLN A 284 -7.03 12.73 -16.06
C GLN A 284 -7.73 13.86 -16.81
N SER A 285 -7.69 13.84 -18.15
CA SER A 285 -8.37 14.84 -18.97
C SER A 285 -9.90 14.73 -18.85
N LEU A 286 -10.44 13.51 -18.78
CA LEU A 286 -11.86 13.26 -18.58
C LEU A 286 -12.32 13.71 -17.19
N ASP A 287 -11.55 13.44 -16.13
CA ASP A 287 -11.85 13.90 -14.77
C ASP A 287 -11.88 15.44 -14.69
N ILE A 288 -10.93 16.13 -15.34
CA ILE A 288 -10.90 17.59 -15.41
C ILE A 288 -12.11 18.12 -16.19
N PHE A 289 -12.42 17.52 -17.34
CA PHE A 289 -13.54 17.95 -18.17
C PHE A 289 -14.88 17.78 -17.44
N LEU A 290 -15.05 16.67 -16.71
CA LEU A 290 -16.21 16.44 -15.85
C LEU A 290 -16.35 17.54 -14.80
N ALA A 291 -15.25 17.91 -14.13
CA ALA A 291 -15.25 19.01 -13.15
C ALA A 291 -15.56 20.39 -13.79
N GLU A 292 -15.15 20.63 -15.04
CA GLU A 292 -15.45 21.87 -15.76
C GLU A 292 -16.94 22.05 -16.07
N LEU A 293 -17.67 20.96 -16.33
CA LEU A 293 -19.12 21.01 -16.52
C LEU A 293 -19.85 21.53 -15.28
N TYR A 294 -19.36 21.19 -14.09
CA TYR A 294 -19.95 21.62 -12.81
C TYR A 294 -19.44 22.98 -12.32
N LYS A 295 -18.33 23.50 -12.88
CA LYS A 295 -17.59 24.65 -12.33
C LYS A 295 -18.41 25.94 -12.15
N HIS A 296 -19.40 26.16 -13.00
CA HIS A 296 -20.24 27.37 -12.99
C HIS A 296 -21.64 27.14 -12.42
N LEU A 297 -21.92 25.92 -11.96
CA LEU A 297 -23.15 25.59 -11.28
C LEU A 297 -22.98 25.93 -9.79
N ASP A 298 -23.86 26.77 -9.27
CA ASP A 298 -23.95 27.05 -7.85
C ASP A 298 -25.24 26.45 -7.27
N SER A 299 -25.48 26.66 -5.97
CA SER A 299 -26.65 26.12 -5.28
C SER A 299 -28.00 26.68 -5.77
N SER A 300 -28.00 27.62 -6.72
CA SER A 300 -29.20 28.15 -7.37
C SER A 300 -29.41 27.59 -8.78
N SER A 301 -28.49 26.79 -9.30
CA SER A 301 -28.63 26.12 -10.58
C SER A 301 -29.56 24.91 -10.49
N ASN A 302 -30.53 24.84 -11.40
CA ASN A 302 -31.34 23.65 -11.66
C ASN A 302 -30.87 22.89 -12.91
N GLU A 303 -29.75 23.30 -13.51
CA GLU A 303 -29.19 22.69 -14.72
C GLU A 303 -28.38 21.45 -14.32
N ARG A 304 -28.81 20.28 -14.81
CA ARG A 304 -28.12 18.99 -14.64
C ARG A 304 -27.43 18.63 -15.96
N PRO A 305 -26.10 18.79 -16.08
CA PRO A 305 -25.40 18.40 -17.29
C PRO A 305 -25.46 16.87 -17.47
N ASP A 306 -25.75 16.39 -18.69
CA ASP A 306 -25.65 14.96 -19.00
C ASP A 306 -24.19 14.51 -19.00
N ILE A 307 -23.83 13.70 -18.00
CA ILE A 307 -22.47 13.18 -17.78
C ILE A 307 -22.34 11.70 -18.17
N SER A 308 -23.42 11.05 -18.61
CA SER A 308 -23.50 9.59 -18.81
C SER A 308 -22.45 9.09 -19.79
N SER A 309 -22.25 9.83 -20.89
CA SER A 309 -21.25 9.49 -21.90
C SER A 309 -19.81 9.60 -21.39
N ILE A 310 -19.53 10.60 -20.54
CA ILE A 310 -18.21 10.84 -19.94
C ILE A 310 -17.94 9.79 -18.87
N GLN A 311 -18.91 9.52 -17.99
CA GLN A 311 -18.81 8.47 -16.97
C GLN A 311 -18.58 7.09 -17.61
N ARG A 312 -19.31 6.74 -18.67
CA ARG A 312 -19.09 5.48 -19.42
C ARG A 312 -17.69 5.42 -20.03
N ARG A 313 -17.19 6.55 -20.55
CA ARG A 313 -15.81 6.64 -21.05
C ARG A 313 -14.77 6.47 -19.94
N ILE A 314 -14.97 7.10 -18.77
CA ILE A 314 -14.12 6.95 -17.58
C ILE A 314 -14.09 5.49 -17.13
N LYS A 315 -15.25 4.83 -17.01
CA LYS A 315 -15.37 3.41 -16.66
C LYS A 315 -14.58 2.53 -17.65
N LYS A 316 -14.72 2.77 -18.97
CA LYS A 316 -13.99 2.04 -20.01
C LYS A 316 -12.48 2.25 -19.95
N VAL A 317 -12.01 3.51 -19.89
CA VAL A 317 -10.58 3.83 -19.87
C VAL A 317 -9.94 3.27 -18.59
N THR A 318 -10.64 3.33 -17.46
CA THR A 318 -10.22 2.71 -16.20
C THR A 318 -10.02 1.21 -16.37
N HIS A 319 -11.01 0.50 -16.91
CA HIS A 319 -10.92 -0.94 -17.17
C HIS A 319 -9.76 -1.29 -18.12
N ASP A 320 -9.66 -0.61 -19.27
CA ASP A 320 -8.61 -0.85 -20.25
C ASP A 320 -7.20 -0.62 -19.67
N MET A 321 -7.05 0.38 -18.80
CA MET A 321 -5.80 0.65 -18.09
C MET A 321 -5.49 -0.43 -17.05
N ASP A 322 -6.45 -0.81 -16.22
CA ASP A 322 -6.26 -1.80 -15.15
C ASP A 322 -5.89 -3.17 -15.74
N MET A 323 -6.52 -3.58 -16.84
CA MET A 323 -6.21 -4.84 -17.53
C MET A 323 -4.79 -4.92 -18.09
N CYS A 324 -4.09 -3.78 -18.27
CA CYS A 324 -2.69 -3.79 -18.68
C CYS A 324 -1.75 -4.34 -17.59
N TYR A 325 -2.17 -4.34 -16.32
CA TYR A 325 -1.41 -4.87 -15.18
C TYR A 325 -1.82 -6.32 -14.85
N GLY A 326 -3.08 -6.66 -15.11
CA GLY A 326 -3.66 -7.98 -14.88
C GLY A 326 -5.13 -7.87 -14.44
N MET A 327 -5.76 -9.01 -14.17
CA MET A 327 -7.19 -9.06 -13.82
C MET A 327 -7.57 -8.25 -12.58
N MET A 328 -6.64 -8.05 -11.64
CA MET A 328 -6.85 -7.27 -10.41
C MET A 328 -6.27 -5.85 -10.48
N GLY A 329 -5.88 -5.38 -11.67
CA GLY A 329 -5.35 -4.03 -11.86
C GLY A 329 -3.93 -3.83 -11.31
N SER A 330 -3.55 -2.57 -11.16
CA SER A 330 -2.26 -2.16 -10.58
C SER A 330 -2.29 -2.33 -9.05
N LEU A 331 -1.14 -2.68 -8.47
CA LEU A 331 -0.95 -2.68 -7.02
C LEU A 331 -1.24 -1.30 -6.40
N PHE A 332 -1.10 -0.23 -7.16
CA PHE A 332 -1.17 1.14 -6.66
C PHE A 332 -2.50 1.86 -6.91
N ARG A 333 -3.31 1.40 -7.87
CA ARG A 333 -4.54 2.10 -8.27
C ARG A 333 -5.50 1.22 -9.05
N SER A 334 -6.76 1.64 -9.06
CA SER A 334 -7.73 1.35 -10.11
C SER A 334 -8.16 2.68 -10.72
N GLY A 335 -7.84 2.92 -11.98
CA GLY A 335 -8.08 4.22 -12.61
C GLY A 335 -7.39 5.38 -11.87
N SER A 336 -8.16 6.40 -11.51
CA SER A 336 -7.70 7.57 -10.75
C SER A 336 -7.67 7.33 -9.23
N ARG A 337 -8.27 6.23 -8.73
CA ARG A 337 -8.39 5.93 -7.29
C ARG A 337 -7.18 5.12 -6.80
N GLN A 338 -6.52 5.62 -5.76
CA GLN A 338 -5.38 4.93 -5.14
C GLN A 338 -5.83 3.74 -4.27
N THR A 339 -5.04 2.67 -4.26
CA THR A 339 -5.28 1.52 -3.38
C THR A 339 -4.93 1.82 -1.93
N LEU A 340 -5.42 0.97 -1.02
CA LEU A 340 -4.97 0.96 0.38
C LEU A 340 -3.45 0.81 0.46
N PHE A 341 -2.86 -0.06 -0.35
CA PHE A 341 -1.41 -0.29 -0.37
C PHE A 341 -0.67 1.00 -0.72
N ALA A 342 -1.02 1.68 -1.81
CA ALA A 342 -0.40 2.96 -2.20
C ALA A 342 -0.46 4.01 -1.08
N SER A 343 -1.62 4.15 -0.43
CA SER A 343 -1.79 5.09 0.69
C SER A 343 -0.88 4.75 1.88
N GLN A 344 -0.66 3.46 2.17
CA GLN A 344 0.23 3.01 3.23
C GLN A 344 1.71 3.22 2.87
N VAL A 345 2.10 2.98 1.61
CA VAL A 345 3.45 3.27 1.12
C VAL A 345 3.76 4.75 1.35
N MET A 346 2.93 5.66 0.83
CA MET A 346 3.14 7.10 0.96
C MET A 346 3.19 7.59 2.41
N ARG A 347 2.41 6.96 3.30
CA ARG A 347 2.31 7.37 4.71
C ARG A 347 3.43 6.85 5.59
N TYR A 348 3.90 5.62 5.34
CA TYR A 348 4.76 4.90 6.29
C TYR A 348 6.16 4.60 5.76
N ALA A 349 6.36 4.52 4.44
CA ALA A 349 7.67 4.27 3.84
C ALA A 349 8.37 5.59 3.50
N ASP A 350 9.37 6.00 4.28
CA ASP A 350 10.20 7.18 3.95
C ASP A 350 10.86 7.07 2.57
N LEU A 351 11.29 5.86 2.19
CA LEU A 351 11.86 5.52 0.90
C LEU A 351 11.19 4.24 0.39
N TYR A 352 11.07 4.10 -0.92
CA TYR A 352 10.67 2.84 -1.54
C TYR A 352 11.38 2.65 -2.88
N ALA A 353 11.56 1.40 -3.30
CA ALA A 353 12.10 1.07 -4.61
C ALA A 353 11.79 -0.38 -4.99
N ALA A 354 12.02 -0.73 -6.27
CA ALA A 354 11.92 -2.11 -6.73
C ALA A 354 12.92 -3.05 -6.04
N SER A 355 14.08 -2.51 -5.66
CA SER A 355 15.11 -3.25 -4.92
C SER A 355 15.92 -2.31 -4.03
N PHE A 356 16.32 -2.81 -2.86
CA PHE A 356 17.26 -2.11 -1.97
C PHE A 356 18.63 -1.90 -2.60
N ILE A 357 18.98 -2.65 -3.66
CA ILE A 357 20.24 -2.50 -4.37
C ILE A 357 20.39 -1.10 -5.00
N ASN A 358 19.27 -0.41 -5.24
CA ASN A 358 19.27 0.94 -5.80
C ASN A 358 19.99 1.96 -4.91
N LEU A 359 20.11 1.69 -3.60
CA LEU A 359 20.92 2.50 -2.68
C LEU A 359 22.40 2.56 -3.08
N LEU A 360 22.91 1.55 -3.80
CA LEU A 360 24.29 1.52 -4.27
C LEU A 360 24.64 2.70 -5.20
N TYR A 361 23.63 3.24 -5.89
CA TYR A 361 23.78 4.33 -6.85
C TYR A 361 23.72 5.73 -6.22
N TYR A 362 23.56 5.82 -4.90
CA TYR A 362 23.56 7.07 -4.15
C TYR A 362 24.79 7.15 -3.24
N PRO A 363 25.40 8.33 -3.04
CA PRO A 363 26.43 8.51 -2.03
C PRO A 363 25.83 8.42 -0.62
N PHE A 364 26.59 7.98 0.39
CA PHE A 364 26.09 7.89 1.77
C PHE A 364 25.81 9.25 2.44
N SER A 365 26.30 10.35 1.83
CA SER A 365 25.96 11.71 2.23
C SER A 365 24.74 12.27 1.50
N TYR A 366 24.00 11.46 0.74
CA TYR A 366 22.85 11.91 -0.02
C TYR A 366 21.71 12.33 0.90
N LEU A 367 21.12 13.50 0.60
CA LEU A 367 19.90 13.97 1.24
C LEU A 367 18.71 13.67 0.32
N PHE A 368 17.96 12.62 0.62
CA PHE A 368 16.68 12.36 -0.05
C PHE A 368 15.68 13.46 0.28
N ARG A 369 15.06 14.04 -0.74
CA ARG A 369 14.14 15.18 -0.63
C ARG A 369 12.76 14.81 -1.14
N ALA A 370 11.73 15.23 -0.41
CA ALA A 370 10.35 15.28 -0.86
C ALA A 370 9.89 16.75 -0.83
N ALA A 371 8.90 17.10 -1.65
CA ALA A 371 8.24 18.40 -1.54
C ALA A 371 7.53 18.50 -0.17
N HIS A 372 7.50 19.70 0.40
CA HIS A 372 6.70 19.94 1.60
C HIS A 372 5.22 19.85 1.24
N VAL A 373 4.45 19.11 2.05
CA VAL A 373 3.01 18.98 1.87
C VAL A 373 2.35 20.24 2.43
N LEU A 374 1.53 20.88 1.60
CA LEU A 374 0.71 22.03 1.97
C LEU A 374 -0.74 21.60 2.11
N MET A 375 -1.43 22.14 3.10
CA MET A 375 -2.89 22.07 3.16
C MET A 375 -3.50 22.92 2.04
N PRO A 376 -4.74 22.63 1.61
CA PRO A 376 -5.37 23.36 0.50
C PRO A 376 -5.34 24.89 0.67
N HIS A 377 -5.65 25.41 1.86
CA HIS A 377 -5.67 26.84 2.13
C HIS A 377 -4.28 27.51 2.13
N GLU A 378 -3.19 26.75 2.22
CA GLU A 378 -1.82 27.28 2.14
C GLU A 378 -1.39 27.46 0.67
N SER A 379 -2.07 26.80 -0.27
CA SER A 379 -1.78 26.87 -1.71
C SER A 379 -2.61 27.92 -2.45
N THR A 380 -3.74 28.37 -1.88
CA THR A 380 -4.69 29.29 -2.54
C THR A 380 -4.54 30.75 -2.14
N VAL A 381 -3.68 31.07 -1.17
CA VAL A 381 -3.49 32.44 -0.67
C VAL A 381 -2.18 33.00 -1.21
N GLU A 382 -2.23 34.05 -2.01
CA GLU A 382 -1.03 34.82 -2.36
C GLU A 382 -0.43 35.42 -1.08
N HIS A 383 0.88 35.30 -0.88
CA HIS A 383 1.61 35.89 0.27
C HIS A 383 1.71 37.42 0.20
N THR A 384 0.69 38.10 -0.30
CA THR A 384 0.55 39.54 -0.13
C THR A 384 0.14 39.81 1.32
N HIS A 385 0.91 40.67 2.00
CA HIS A 385 0.54 41.16 3.33
C HIS A 385 -0.82 41.85 3.19
N VAL A 386 -1.90 41.16 3.57
CA VAL A 386 -3.15 41.82 3.85
C VAL A 386 -2.91 42.52 5.18
N ASP A 387 -2.68 43.83 5.14
CA ASP A 387 -2.82 44.66 6.32
C ASP A 387 -4.24 44.43 6.81
N ILE A 388 -4.37 43.59 7.85
CA ILE A 388 -5.60 43.45 8.62
C ILE A 388 -5.75 44.80 9.31
N ASN A 389 -6.32 45.75 8.59
CA ASN A 389 -6.76 47.01 9.14
C ASN A 389 -7.77 46.61 10.22
N GLU A 390 -7.38 46.82 11.48
CA GLU A 390 -8.16 46.48 12.66
C GLU A 390 -9.56 47.10 12.56
N LYS A 391 -10.50 46.29 12.08
CA LYS A 391 -11.94 46.33 12.33
C LYS A 391 -12.51 45.09 11.69
N GLU A 392 -12.77 44.09 12.55
CA GLU A 392 -13.42 42.81 12.25
C GLU A 392 -12.50 41.67 11.77
N SER A 393 -11.76 41.09 12.72
CA SER A 393 -11.45 39.66 12.67
C SER A 393 -12.14 38.96 13.85
N PRO A 394 -13.06 38.01 13.64
CA PRO A 394 -13.55 37.15 14.70
C PRO A 394 -12.53 36.03 14.91
N MET A 395 -12.02 35.94 16.14
CA MET A 395 -11.19 34.85 16.67
C MET A 395 -9.74 34.74 16.18
N ALA A 396 -8.89 35.67 16.61
CA ALA A 396 -7.48 35.38 16.83
C ALA A 396 -6.92 36.21 18.00
N THR A 397 -7.00 35.68 19.22
CA THR A 397 -6.26 36.24 20.37
C THR A 397 -4.78 35.92 20.22
N ARG A 398 -3.98 36.89 19.76
CA ARG A 398 -2.57 37.00 20.18
C ARG A 398 -1.99 38.38 19.85
N ASN A 399 -1.93 39.21 20.90
CA ASN A 399 -1.16 40.45 20.97
C ASN A 399 0.28 40.25 20.48
N ARG A 400 0.70 41.03 19.48
CA ARG A 400 2.10 41.44 19.32
C ARG A 400 2.16 42.92 18.95
N THR A 401 2.87 43.63 19.81
CA THR A 401 3.23 45.05 19.77
C THR A 401 3.89 45.46 18.45
N SER A 402 3.43 46.61 17.95
CA SER A 402 3.87 47.36 16.78
C SER A 402 5.36 47.73 16.80
N VAL A 403 6.03 47.58 15.67
CA VAL A 403 7.24 48.36 15.34
C VAL A 403 7.09 48.92 13.93
N ASP A 404 7.20 50.24 13.87
CA ASP A 404 6.96 51.16 12.77
C ASP A 404 8.04 51.06 11.67
N PHE A 405 7.66 50.97 10.39
CA PHE A 405 8.55 51.35 9.28
C PHE A 405 7.78 51.94 8.10
N LYS A 406 8.28 53.09 7.66
CA LYS A 406 7.73 54.03 6.68
C LYS A 406 7.93 53.59 5.22
N ASP A 407 6.83 53.69 4.47
CA ASP A 407 6.66 54.46 3.23
C ASP A 407 7.43 54.05 1.95
N SER A 408 6.68 53.65 0.92
CA SER A 408 7.03 53.95 -0.48
C SER A 408 5.80 53.90 -1.40
N ASP A 409 5.42 55.09 -1.86
CA ASP A 409 4.43 55.41 -2.89
C ASP A 409 4.55 54.60 -4.18
N TYR A 410 3.45 53.96 -4.62
CA TYR A 410 3.21 53.72 -6.06
C TYR A 410 1.74 53.96 -6.42
N LYS A 411 1.55 55.03 -7.21
CA LYS A 411 0.27 55.41 -7.85
C LYS A 411 -0.26 54.29 -8.75
N ARG A 412 -1.50 53.84 -8.54
CA ARG A 412 -2.30 53.23 -9.61
C ARG A 412 -3.82 53.44 -9.43
N HIS A 413 -4.32 54.36 -10.25
CA HIS A 413 -5.63 54.42 -10.90
C HIS A 413 -6.89 54.07 -10.08
N GLN A 414 -7.65 55.14 -9.79
CA GLN A 414 -9.00 55.11 -9.23
C GLN A 414 -9.98 54.36 -10.15
N LEU A 415 -10.70 53.39 -9.59
CA LEU A 415 -12.01 52.96 -10.09
C LEU A 415 -13.04 53.33 -9.01
N THR A 416 -13.89 54.29 -9.33
CA THR A 416 -14.99 54.75 -8.48
C THR A 416 -16.08 53.68 -8.40
N ARG A 417 -16.32 53.13 -7.20
CA ARG A 417 -17.54 52.37 -6.89
C ARG A 417 -18.49 53.26 -6.10
N SER A 418 -19.73 53.29 -6.57
CA SER A 418 -20.89 53.95 -5.98
C SER A 418 -21.17 53.41 -4.57
N ILE A 419 -21.42 54.30 -3.62
CA ILE A 419 -21.82 53.96 -2.25
C ILE A 419 -23.28 53.51 -2.26
N SER A 420 -23.57 52.27 -1.87
CA SER A 420 -24.91 51.82 -1.51
C SER A 420 -25.08 51.85 0.01
N GLU A 421 -25.99 52.70 0.49
CA GLU A 421 -26.39 52.81 1.89
C GLU A 421 -27.45 51.75 2.21
N ILE A 422 -27.06 50.56 2.68
CA ILE A 422 -28.01 49.63 3.32
C ILE A 422 -27.36 49.04 4.57
N LYS A 423 -27.92 49.37 5.74
CA LYS A 423 -27.59 48.75 7.04
C LYS A 423 -28.48 47.52 7.25
N PRO A 424 -27.94 46.29 7.36
CA PRO A 424 -28.75 45.12 7.69
C PRO A 424 -29.05 45.04 9.20
N PRO A 425 -30.15 44.37 9.62
CA PRO A 425 -30.79 44.63 10.90
C PRO A 425 -30.29 43.77 12.08
N ASN A 426 -29.39 42.80 11.89
CA ASN A 426 -28.98 41.90 12.97
C ASN A 426 -27.49 41.52 12.86
N LEU A 427 -26.77 41.63 13.97
CA LEU A 427 -25.30 41.46 14.04
C LEU A 427 -24.82 40.01 14.27
N PHE A 428 -25.70 39.07 14.62
CA PHE A 428 -25.35 37.65 14.74
C PHE A 428 -26.55 36.73 14.42
N PRO A 429 -26.33 35.59 13.75
CA PRO A 429 -27.38 34.59 13.51
C PRO A 429 -27.70 33.79 14.78
N GLN A 430 -28.96 33.36 14.93
CA GLN A 430 -29.34 32.41 15.99
C GLN A 430 -28.92 30.97 15.61
N ALA A 431 -28.61 30.16 16.62
CA ALA A 431 -28.16 28.78 16.44
C ALA A 431 -29.25 27.91 15.77
N PRO A 432 -28.88 27.01 14.84
CA PRO A 432 -29.85 26.16 14.14
C PRO A 432 -30.53 25.18 15.09
N GLN A 433 -31.84 24.97 14.93
CA GLN A 433 -32.63 23.99 15.69
C GLN A 433 -32.86 22.68 14.91
N GLU A 434 -32.28 22.53 13.72
CA GLU A 434 -32.34 21.32 12.90
C GLU A 434 -30.95 20.98 12.34
N ILE A 435 -30.75 19.71 12.00
CA ILE A 435 -29.45 19.08 11.70
C ILE A 435 -28.89 19.63 10.38
N THR A 436 -27.61 20.02 10.37
CA THR A 436 -26.94 20.74 9.28
C THR A 436 -25.78 19.96 8.65
N HIS A 437 -25.90 18.64 8.44
CA HIS A 437 -24.82 17.91 7.79
C HIS A 437 -25.28 16.60 7.10
N CYS A 438 -25.25 16.59 5.76
CA CYS A 438 -25.21 15.40 4.91
C CYS A 438 -23.80 15.26 4.31
N HIS A 439 -23.35 14.02 4.06
CA HIS A 439 -22.13 13.75 3.31
C HIS A 439 -22.50 12.84 2.14
N ASP A 440 -22.54 13.45 0.97
CA ASP A 440 -23.06 12.90 -0.27
C ASP A 440 -21.88 12.39 -1.12
N GLU A 441 -22.01 11.17 -1.63
CA GLU A 441 -21.63 10.87 -3.02
C GLU A 441 -22.88 10.23 -3.64
N ASP A 442 -23.91 11.07 -3.82
CA ASP A 442 -25.26 10.70 -4.28
C ASP A 442 -25.42 11.04 -5.77
N ASP A 443 -25.06 10.13 -6.67
CA ASP A 443 -25.48 10.21 -8.08
C ASP A 443 -25.66 8.80 -8.68
N ASP A 444 -26.01 7.83 -7.84
CA ASP A 444 -26.31 6.45 -8.24
C ASP A 444 -27.78 6.08 -7.88
N GLU A 445 -28.52 6.92 -7.15
CA GLU A 445 -29.94 6.64 -6.83
C GLU A 445 -30.86 6.94 -8.03
N GLU A 446 -30.45 7.78 -8.99
CA GLU A 446 -31.26 8.09 -10.18
C GLU A 446 -31.22 6.98 -11.27
N GLU A 447 -30.27 6.03 -11.23
CA GLU A 447 -30.31 4.84 -12.12
C GLU A 447 -31.39 3.82 -11.69
N GLU A 448 -31.81 3.81 -10.43
CA GLU A 448 -32.85 2.88 -9.92
C GLU A 448 -34.28 3.36 -10.24
N GLU A 449 -34.53 4.68 -10.30
CA GLU A 449 -35.86 5.22 -10.66
C GLU A 449 -36.19 5.04 -12.17
N GLU A 450 -35.19 5.08 -13.06
CA GLU A 450 -35.41 4.87 -14.50
C GLU A 450 -35.63 3.38 -14.87
N GLU A 451 -35.03 2.43 -14.15
CA GLU A 451 -35.27 0.99 -14.38
C GLU A 451 -36.62 0.51 -13.82
N GLU A 452 -37.10 1.07 -12.70
CA GLU A 452 -38.44 0.75 -12.18
C GLU A 452 -39.58 1.35 -13.05
N GLU A 453 -39.37 2.50 -13.68
CA GLU A 453 -40.35 3.08 -14.62
C GLU A 453 -40.42 2.32 -15.96
N GLU A 454 -39.33 1.73 -16.45
CA GLU A 454 -39.35 0.90 -17.67
C GLU A 454 -40.00 -0.49 -17.44
N GLU A 455 -39.93 -1.07 -16.23
CA GLU A 455 -40.62 -2.33 -15.91
C GLU A 455 -42.14 -2.14 -15.67
N GLU A 456 -42.60 -0.99 -15.18
CA GLU A 456 -44.04 -0.69 -15.05
C GLU A 456 -44.74 -0.35 -16.39
N GLU A 457 -44.00 -0.02 -17.46
CA GLU A 457 -44.57 0.20 -18.80
C GLU A 457 -44.69 -1.08 -19.65
N GLU A 458 -44.11 -2.22 -19.22
CA GLU A 458 -44.19 -3.51 -19.93
C GLU A 458 -45.16 -4.57 -19.31
N GLU A 459 -45.85 -4.29 -18.20
CA GLU A 459 -47.03 -5.04 -17.69
C GLU A 459 -48.38 -4.42 -18.08
#